data_AF-A0A6C1KJI9-F1
#
_entry.id   AF-A0A6C1KJI9-F1
#
_cell.length_a   1.000
_cell.length_b   1.000
_cell.length_c   1.000
_cell.angle_alpha   90.00
_cell.angle_beta   90.00
_cell.angle_gamma   90.00
#
_symmetry.space_group_name_H-M   'P 1'
#
loop_
_entity.id
_entity.type
_entity.pdbx_description
1 polymer ?
#
loop_
_entity_poly.entity_id
_entity_poly.type
_entity_poly.pdbx_seq_one_letter_code
_entity_poly.pdbx_strand_id
1 'polypeptide(L)' 'MSRRAARFTQADLARVFAAAKRTGMAVRIDLVNGVAEVIPYERLSIPCEEPKPKRIPIL' A
#
# COMPACT_ATOMS: atom_id res chain seq x y z
N MET A 1 -23.24 -6.64 -26.74
CA MET A 1 -21.83 -6.43 -26.35
C MET A 1 -21.67 -6.83 -24.88
N SER A 2 -20.89 -7.88 -24.60
CA SER A 2 -20.54 -8.27 -23.22
C SER A 2 -19.64 -7.20 -22.62
N ARG A 3 -20.08 -6.54 -21.54
CA ARG A 3 -19.23 -5.65 -20.77
C ARG A 3 -18.31 -6.54 -19.93
N ARG A 4 -17.08 -6.74 -20.41
CA ARG A 4 -16.03 -7.41 -19.63
C ARG A 4 -15.88 -6.65 -18.32
N ALA A 5 -16.01 -7.35 -17.20
CA ALA A 5 -15.81 -6.74 -15.88
C ALA A 5 -14.42 -6.08 -15.85
N ALA A 6 -14.37 -4.80 -15.46
CA ALA A 6 -13.12 -4.09 -15.29
C ALA A 6 -12.31 -4.81 -14.21
N ARG A 7 -11.19 -5.41 -14.59
CA ARG A 7 -10.28 -6.05 -13.65
C ARG A 7 -9.34 -4.99 -13.12
N PHE A 8 -9.35 -4.80 -11.81
CA PHE A 8 -8.37 -3.96 -11.15
C PHE A 8 -6.99 -4.59 -11.33
N THR A 9 -6.09 -3.89 -12.01
CA THR A 9 -4.74 -4.38 -12.32
C THR A 9 -3.72 -3.88 -11.31
N GLN A 10 -2.52 -4.47 -11.33
CA GLN A 10 -1.39 -3.97 -10.55
C GLN A 10 -1.00 -2.54 -10.96
N ALA A 11 -1.17 -2.18 -12.23
CA ALA A 11 -0.94 -0.82 -12.71
C ALA A 11 -1.96 0.18 -12.13
N ASP A 12 -3.20 -0.25 -11.93
CA ASP A 12 -4.22 0.58 -11.27
C ASP A 12 -3.86 0.83 -9.81
N LEU A 13 -3.41 -0.21 -9.10
CA LEU A 13 -2.91 -0.06 -7.73
C LEU A 13 -1.75 0.92 -7.65
N ALA A 14 -0.76 0.80 -8.54
CA ALA A 14 0.39 1.72 -8.59
C ALA A 14 -0.06 3.18 -8.78
N ARG A 15 -1.07 3.43 -9.61
CA ARG A 15 -1.65 4.77 -9.80
C ARG A 15 -2.34 5.30 -8.55
N VAL A 16 -3.12 4.45 -7.85
CA VAL A 16 -3.78 4.81 -6.60
C VAL A 16 -2.75 5.14 -5.52
N PHE A 17 -1.70 4.32 -5.36
CA PHE A 17 -0.62 4.60 -4.41
C PHE A 17 0.09 5.92 -4.70
N ALA A 18 0.40 6.20 -5.98
CA ALA A 18 1.04 7.44 -6.37
C ALA A 18 0.15 8.66 -6.09
N ALA A 19 -1.16 8.55 -6.33
CA ALA A 19 -2.11 9.61 -6.04
C ALA A 19 -2.23 9.86 -4.52
N ALA A 20 -2.40 8.79 -3.72
CA ALA A 20 -2.50 8.90 -2.27
C ALA A 20 -1.23 9.52 -1.65
N LYS A 21 -0.04 9.12 -2.13
CA LYS A 21 1.22 9.70 -1.65
C LYS A 21 1.32 11.21 -1.87
N ARG A 22 0.81 11.73 -2.99
CA ARG A 22 0.83 13.18 -3.29
C ARG A 22 -0.09 13.99 -2.39
N THR A 23 -1.14 13.38 -1.84
CA THR A 23 -2.13 14.04 -0.99
C THR A 23 -1.88 13.81 0.50
N GLY A 24 -0.74 13.23 0.89
CA GLY A 24 -0.49 12.90 2.29
C GLY A 24 -1.44 11.82 2.81
N MET A 25 -1.85 10.89 1.95
CA MET A 25 -2.66 9.73 2.31
C MET A 25 -1.91 8.42 2.05
N ALA A 26 -2.31 7.39 2.78
CA ALA A 26 -1.85 6.03 2.59
C ALA A 26 -2.98 5.13 2.12
N VAL A 27 -2.63 3.96 1.58
CA VAL A 27 -3.58 2.97 1.12
C VAL A 27 -3.40 1.72 1.99
N ARG A 28 -4.45 1.32 2.70
CA ARG A 28 -4.52 0.05 3.44
C ARG A 28 -5.17 -0.99 2.56
N ILE A 29 -4.49 -2.12 2.36
CA ILE A 29 -5.01 -3.26 1.60
C ILE A 29 -5.26 -4.40 2.57
N ASP A 30 -6.52 -4.81 2.68
CA ASP A 30 -6.93 -6.05 3.31
C ASP A 30 -6.96 -7.16 2.25
N LEU A 31 -5.94 -8.02 2.26
CA LEU A 31 -5.81 -9.13 1.32
C LEU A 31 -6.76 -10.30 1.64
N VAL A 32 -7.29 -10.38 2.86
CA VAL A 32 -8.22 -11.45 3.28
C VAL A 32 -9.61 -11.17 2.70
N ASN A 33 -10.04 -9.91 2.80
CA ASN A 33 -11.36 -9.47 2.30
C ASN A 33 -11.30 -8.87 0.89
N GLY A 34 -10.10 -8.65 0.34
CA GLY A 34 -9.90 -8.03 -0.97
C GLY A 34 -10.30 -6.55 -1.03
N VAL A 35 -10.17 -5.84 0.09
CA VAL A 35 -10.60 -4.44 0.25
C VAL A 35 -9.38 -3.51 0.23
N ALA A 36 -9.51 -2.39 -0.48
CA ALA A 36 -8.52 -1.32 -0.45
C ALA A 36 -9.16 -0.02 0.06
N GLU A 37 -8.56 0.60 1.08
CA GLU A 37 -9.04 1.83 1.70
C GLU A 37 -7.95 2.90 1.66
N VAL A 38 -8.33 4.16 1.42
CA VAL A 38 -7.42 5.31 1.51
C VAL A 38 -7.61 5.97 2.86
N ILE A 39 -6.53 6.09 3.63
CA ILE A 39 -6.56 6.63 5.00
C ILE A 39 -5.47 7.71 5.20
N PRO A 40 -5.69 8.69 6.08
CA PRO A 40 -4.66 9.67 6.43
C PRO A 40 -3.41 8.99 7.01
N TYR A 41 -2.20 9.49 6.73
CA TYR A 41 -0.96 8.95 7.30
C TYR A 41 -0.95 8.98 8.83
N GLU A 42 -1.54 9.99 9.45
CA GLU A 42 -1.65 10.12 10.92
C GLU A 42 -2.41 8.96 11.57
N ARG A 43 -3.27 8.27 10.82
CA ARG A 43 -4.03 7.11 11.28
C ARG A 43 -3.32 5.79 11.05
N LEU A 44 -2.13 5.81 10.45
CA LEU A 44 -1.29 4.64 10.31
C LEU A 44 -0.54 4.40 11.62
N SER A 45 -1.18 3.71 12.56
CA SER A 45 -0.48 2.91 13.57
C SER A 45 0.06 1.62 12.93
N ILE A 46 0.83 1.76 11.85
CA ILE A 46 1.60 0.62 11.34
C ILE A 46 2.69 0.37 12.37
N PRO A 47 2.82 -0.82 12.97
CA PRO A 47 4.07 -1.23 13.58
C PRO A 47 5.10 -1.26 12.45
N CYS A 48 5.77 -0.14 12.24
CA CYS A 48 6.90 -0.06 11.35
C CYS A 48 7.99 -0.86 12.05
N GLU A 49 8.21 -2.12 11.65
CA GLU A 49 9.46 -2.78 11.96
C GLU A 49 10.55 -1.89 11.34
N GLU A 50 11.16 -1.04 12.16
CA GLU A 50 12.39 -0.37 11.78
C GLU A 50 13.34 -1.47 11.28
N PRO A 51 13.90 -1.34 10.05
CA PRO A 51 14.86 -2.32 9.58
C PRO A 51 16.05 -2.26 10.55
N LYS A 52 16.13 -3.25 11.46
CA LYS A 52 17.27 -3.38 12.38
C LYS A 52 18.52 -3.40 11.49
N PRO A 53 19.48 -2.47 11.68
CA PRO A 53 20.71 -2.53 10.94
C PRO A 53 21.38 -3.86 11.25
N LYS A 54 21.55 -4.72 10.23
CA LYS A 54 22.40 -5.90 10.35
C LYS A 54 23.80 -5.38 10.63
N ARG A 55 24.23 -5.42 11.89
CA ARG A 55 25.65 -5.31 12.21
C ARG A 55 26.33 -6.52 11.58
N ILE A 56 27.07 -6.30 10.51
CA ILE A 56 28.03 -7.26 9.99
C ILE A 56 29.21 -7.22 10.95
N PRO A 57 29.50 -8.27 11.75
CA PRO A 57 30.79 -8.36 12.39
C PRO A 57 31.83 -8.59 11.28
N ILE A 58 32.68 -7.59 11.04
CA ILE A 58 33.96 -7.80 10.38
C ILE A 58 34.83 -8.45 11.45
N LEU A 59 35.00 -9.77 11.39
CA LEU A 59 36.15 -10.53 11.90
C LEU A 59 36.18 -11.89 11.19
#